data_AF-A0A2R7NXG9-F1
#
_entry.id   AF-A0A2R7NXG9-F1
#
_cell.length_a   1.000
_cell.length_b   1.000
_cell.length_c   1.000
_cell.angle_alpha   90.00
_cell.angle_beta   90.00
_cell.angle_gamma   90.00
#
_symmetry.space_group_name_H-M   'P 1'
#
loop_
_entity.id
_entity.type
_entity.pdbx_description
1 polymer ?
#
loop_
_entity_poly.entity_id
_entity_poly.type
_entity_poly.pdbx_seq_one_letter_code
_entity_poly.pdbx_strand_id
1 'polypeptide(L)'
;MSTDHYLIAATQKYLLQSKGSVSSKELQHFTGYSERQLERKFEYHMGISPKKYGNIIRLHYFLSLMNHETDYKNMTMLSYEAGYSDQSHLIREFKNNIGLTPKQYLNTENKMAVNFIEL
;
A
#
# COMPACT_ATOMS: atom_id res chain seq x y z
N MET A 1 1.07 -20.74 -19.88
CA MET A 1 1.51 -19.77 -18.84
C MET A 1 1.77 -20.55 -17.56
N SER A 2 2.84 -20.23 -16.80
CA SER A 2 3.19 -20.98 -15.58
C SER A 2 2.15 -20.74 -14.47
N THR A 3 1.95 -21.74 -13.61
CA THR A 3 1.06 -21.67 -12.42
C THR A 3 1.36 -20.45 -11.54
N ASP A 4 2.64 -20.08 -11.43
CA ASP A 4 3.07 -18.93 -10.64
C ASP A 4 2.53 -17.61 -11.19
N HIS A 5 2.42 -17.43 -12.52
CA HIS A 5 1.87 -16.21 -13.09
C HIS A 5 0.41 -15.96 -12.67
N TYR A 6 -0.41 -17.01 -12.64
CA TYR A 6 -1.79 -16.92 -12.16
C TYR A 6 -1.86 -16.62 -10.66
N LEU A 7 -0.99 -17.22 -9.85
CA LEU A 7 -0.88 -16.92 -8.42
C LEU A 7 -0.54 -15.44 -8.19
N ILE A 8 0.44 -14.90 -8.92
CA ILE A 8 0.85 -13.50 -8.76
C ILE A 8 -0.28 -12.57 -9.19
N ALA A 9 -0.90 -12.80 -10.34
CA ALA A 9 -2.02 -11.99 -10.82
C ALA A 9 -3.22 -12.02 -9.85
N ALA A 10 -3.55 -13.19 -9.30
CA ALA A 10 -4.61 -13.32 -8.29
C ALA A 10 -4.26 -12.58 -6.99
N THR A 11 -3.01 -12.65 -6.56
CA THR A 11 -2.52 -11.97 -5.35
C THR A 11 -2.53 -10.45 -5.53
N GLN A 12 -2.10 -9.94 -6.69
CA GLN A 12 -2.20 -8.52 -7.03
C GLN A 12 -3.65 -8.05 -7.01
N LYS A 13 -4.55 -8.80 -7.67
CA LYS A 13 -5.98 -8.47 -7.70
C LYS A 13 -6.57 -8.42 -6.29
N TYR A 14 -6.24 -9.39 -5.45
CA TYR A 14 -6.70 -9.43 -4.06
C TYR A 14 -6.19 -8.24 -3.26
N LEU A 15 -4.90 -7.90 -3.36
CA LEU A 15 -4.33 -6.73 -2.71
C LEU A 15 -4.96 -5.41 -3.18
N LEU A 16 -5.25 -5.27 -4.48
CA LEU A 16 -5.93 -4.10 -5.04
C LEU A 16 -7.37 -3.98 -4.52
N GLN A 17 -8.13 -5.07 -4.52
CA GLN A 17 -9.51 -5.10 -4.02
C GLN A 17 -9.60 -4.78 -2.53
N SER A 18 -8.61 -5.23 -1.75
CA SER A 18 -8.50 -4.94 -0.32
C SER A 18 -7.82 -3.59 -0.02
N LYS A 19 -7.55 -2.76 -1.04
CA LYS A 19 -6.88 -1.45 -0.90
C LYS A 19 -5.55 -1.55 -0.13
N GLY A 20 -4.84 -2.66 -0.30
CA GLY A 20 -3.58 -2.94 0.39
C GLY A 20 -3.71 -3.27 1.88
N SER A 21 -4.91 -3.32 2.44
CA SER A 21 -5.17 -3.65 3.84
C SER A 21 -5.39 -5.16 4.02
N VAL A 22 -4.30 -5.93 3.93
CA VAL A 22 -4.31 -7.38 4.07
C VAL A 22 -3.16 -7.82 4.99
N SER A 23 -3.44 -8.72 5.92
CA SER A 23 -2.44 -9.34 6.78
C SER A 23 -1.70 -10.50 6.10
N SER A 24 -0.51 -10.85 6.60
CA SER A 24 0.22 -12.04 6.14
C SER A 24 -0.64 -13.31 6.25
N LYS A 25 -1.43 -13.45 7.32
CA LYS A 25 -2.30 -14.62 7.51
C LYS A 25 -3.40 -14.71 6.45
N GLU A 26 -4.01 -13.59 6.08
CA GLU A 26 -5.01 -13.55 5.01
C GLU A 26 -4.41 -13.92 3.66
N LEU A 27 -3.20 -13.43 3.35
CA LEU A 27 -2.48 -13.83 2.14
C LEU A 27 -2.15 -15.32 2.11
N GLN A 28 -1.72 -15.89 3.24
CA GLN A 28 -1.46 -17.32 3.34
C GLN A 28 -2.74 -18.14 3.12
N HIS A 29 -3.85 -17.72 3.72
CA HIS A 29 -5.14 -18.37 3.54
C HIS A 29 -5.65 -18.27 2.09
N PHE A 30 -5.54 -17.09 1.49
CA PHE A 30 -5.97 -16.83 0.11
C PHE A 30 -5.16 -17.62 -0.92
N THR A 31 -3.85 -17.71 -0.71
CA THR A 31 -2.94 -18.32 -1.69
C THR A 31 -2.68 -19.81 -1.46
N GLY A 32 -2.86 -20.29 -0.22
CA GLY A 32 -2.47 -21.64 0.19
C GLY A 32 -0.96 -21.82 0.39
N TYR A 33 -0.17 -20.76 0.26
CA TYR A 33 1.28 -20.79 0.46
C TYR A 33 1.67 -20.19 1.81
N SER A 34 2.75 -20.72 2.41
CA SER A 34 3.38 -20.03 3.54
C SER A 34 3.91 -18.65 3.12
N GLU A 35 4.05 -17.75 4.09
CA GLU A 35 4.56 -16.39 3.88
C GLU A 35 5.88 -16.39 3.09
N ARG A 36 6.87 -17.19 3.52
CA ARG A 36 8.17 -17.29 2.85
C ARG A 36 8.09 -17.80 1.41
N GLN A 37 7.18 -18.73 1.11
CA GLN A 37 6.99 -19.23 -0.25
C GLN A 37 6.35 -18.17 -1.14
N LEU A 38 5.33 -17.49 -0.62
CA LEU A 38 4.64 -16.42 -1.33
C LEU A 38 5.59 -15.25 -1.61
N GLU A 39 6.37 -14.80 -0.61
CA GLU A 39 7.37 -13.74 -0.76
C GLU A 39 8.35 -14.07 -1.87
N ARG A 40 8.99 -15.25 -1.84
CA ARG A 40 9.96 -15.65 -2.87
C ARG A 40 9.38 -15.66 -4.28
N LYS A 41 8.17 -16.20 -4.44
CA LYS A 41 7.49 -16.27 -5.75
C LYS A 41 7.11 -14.87 -6.23
N PHE A 42 6.52 -14.07 -5.35
CA PHE A 42 6.04 -12.74 -5.68
C PHE A 42 7.21 -11.79 -5.98
N GLU A 43 8.29 -11.80 -5.17
CA GLU A 43 9.51 -11.01 -5.43
C GLU A 43 10.19 -11.42 -6.74
N TYR A 44 10.26 -12.72 -7.04
CA TYR A 44 10.83 -13.17 -8.31
C TYR A 44 10.09 -12.60 -9.53
N HIS A 45 8.77 -12.42 -9.43
CA HIS A 45 7.94 -11.93 -10.53
C HIS A 45 7.72 -10.41 -10.53
N MET A 46 7.70 -9.77 -9.35
CA MET A 46 7.33 -8.36 -9.17
C MET A 46 8.49 -7.47 -8.73
N GLY A 47 9.61 -8.04 -8.32
CA GLY A 47 10.77 -7.30 -7.78
C GLY A 47 10.61 -6.78 -6.35
N ILE A 48 9.43 -6.92 -5.74
CA ILE A 48 9.11 -6.48 -4.38
C ILE A 48 8.21 -7.50 -3.68
N SER A 49 8.18 -7.49 -2.35
CA SER A 49 7.33 -8.40 -1.57
C SER A 49 5.84 -8.05 -1.68
N PRO A 50 4.92 -9.00 -1.44
CA PRO A 50 3.48 -8.73 -1.39
C PRO A 50 3.13 -7.66 -0.36
N LYS A 51 3.86 -7.62 0.76
CA LYS A 51 3.69 -6.62 1.81
C LYS A 51 4.06 -5.23 1.33
N LYS A 52 5.20 -5.06 0.66
CA LYS A 52 5.60 -3.77 0.10
C LYS A 52 4.60 -3.30 -0.97
N TYR A 53 4.18 -4.20 -1.85
CA TYR A 53 3.15 -3.89 -2.85
C TYR A 53 1.82 -3.47 -2.20
N GLY A 54 1.37 -4.17 -1.16
CA GLY A 54 0.20 -3.81 -0.37
C GLY A 54 0.34 -2.44 0.31
N ASN A 55 1.50 -2.11 0.87
CA ASN A 55 1.75 -0.80 1.47
C ASN A 55 1.67 0.33 0.44
N ILE A 56 2.20 0.13 -0.77
CA ILE A 56 2.09 1.09 -1.89
C ILE A 56 0.63 1.31 -2.27
N ILE A 57 -0.16 0.24 -2.45
CA ILE A 57 -1.59 0.36 -2.74
C ILE A 57 -2.32 1.14 -1.64
N ARG A 58 -2.03 0.82 -0.37
CA ARG A 58 -2.64 1.48 0.78
C ARG A 58 -2.33 2.96 0.82
N LEU A 59 -1.08 3.33 0.52
CA LEU A 59 -0.65 4.71 0.43
C LEU A 59 -1.35 5.45 -0.71
N HIS A 60 -1.46 4.85 -1.91
CA HIS A 60 -2.21 5.43 -3.01
C HIS A 60 -3.70 5.62 -2.67
N TYR A 61 -4.29 4.66 -1.94
CA TYR A 61 -5.66 4.80 -1.46
C TYR A 61 -5.79 5.98 -0.49
N PHE A 62 -4.88 6.11 0.47
CA PHE A 62 -4.84 7.26 1.37
C PHE A 62 -4.69 8.60 0.63
N LEU A 63 -3.80 8.68 -0.37
CA LEU A 63 -3.66 9.87 -1.22
C LEU A 63 -4.93 10.18 -2.00
N SER A 64 -5.68 9.16 -2.44
CA SER A 64 -6.97 9.37 -3.11
C SER A 64 -8.02 9.96 -2.17
N LEU A 65 -8.08 9.51 -0.91
CA LEU A 65 -8.96 10.08 0.11
C LEU A 65 -8.62 11.55 0.37
N MET A 66 -7.34 11.88 0.49
CA MET A 66 -6.88 13.27 0.66
C MET A 66 -7.25 14.18 -0.52
N ASN A 67 -7.33 13.66 -1.75
CA ASN A 67 -7.71 14.48 -2.90
C ASN A 67 -9.22 14.73 -3.00
N HIS A 68 -10.04 13.85 -2.42
CA HIS A 68 -11.50 13.98 -2.44
C HIS A 68 -12.04 14.82 -1.26
N GLU A 69 -11.34 14.84 -0.13
CA GLU A 69 -11.75 15.59 1.06
C GLU A 69 -11.27 17.04 1.00
N THR A 70 -12.21 17.98 1.12
CA THR A 70 -11.93 19.42 1.18
C THR A 70 -11.46 19.88 2.56
N ASP A 71 -11.75 19.11 3.63
CA ASP A 71 -11.36 19.43 5.00
C ASP A 71 -10.38 18.40 5.57
N TYR A 72 -9.09 18.67 5.37
CA TYR A 72 -7.96 17.88 5.88
C TYR A 72 -7.90 17.74 7.41
N LYS A 73 -8.83 18.36 8.16
CA LYS A 73 -8.86 18.36 9.62
C LYS A 73 -9.08 16.99 10.24
N ASN A 74 -9.53 15.98 9.49
CA ASN A 74 -9.74 14.64 10.03
C ASN A 74 -8.70 13.59 9.57
N MET A 75 -7.41 13.95 9.61
CA MET A 75 -6.29 13.05 9.29
C MET A 75 -6.36 11.70 10.03
N THR A 76 -6.85 11.72 11.27
CA THR A 76 -7.06 10.51 12.08
C THR A 76 -8.08 9.59 11.43
N MET A 77 -9.25 10.10 11.04
CA MET A 77 -10.27 9.30 10.33
C MET A 77 -9.75 8.77 9.00
N LEU A 78 -9.07 9.60 8.21
CA LEU A 78 -8.49 9.16 6.93
C LEU A 78 -7.43 8.06 7.11
N SER A 79 -6.66 8.11 8.20
CA SER A 79 -5.70 7.06 8.55
C SER A 79 -6.42 5.73 8.81
N TYR A 80 -7.50 5.75 9.59
CA TYR A 80 -8.31 4.56 9.86
C TYR A 80 -8.99 4.02 8.60
N GLU A 81 -9.58 4.91 7.79
CA GLU A 81 -10.25 4.52 6.56
C GLU A 81 -9.27 3.88 5.56
N ALA A 82 -8.04 4.39 5.49
CA ALA A 82 -6.98 3.80 4.67
C ALA A 82 -6.39 2.51 5.27
N GLY A 83 -6.82 2.04 6.44
CA GLY A 83 -6.34 0.80 7.05
C GLY A 83 -5.03 0.95 7.85
N TYR A 84 -4.73 2.15 8.35
CA TYR A 84 -3.69 2.35 9.35
C TYR A 84 -4.28 2.23 10.77
N SER A 85 -3.47 1.75 11.71
CA SER A 85 -3.89 1.56 13.11
C SER A 85 -4.10 2.87 13.86
N ASP A 86 -3.41 3.92 13.43
CA ASP A 86 -3.40 5.24 14.02
C ASP A 86 -2.65 6.21 13.09
N GLN A 87 -2.72 7.50 13.41
CA GLN A 87 -2.06 8.55 12.64
C GLN A 87 -0.52 8.44 12.66
N SER A 88 0.09 7.96 13.76
CA SER A 88 1.55 7.83 13.87
C SER A 88 2.08 6.74 12.94
N HIS A 89 1.34 5.62 12.82
CA HIS A 89 1.63 4.56 11.87
C HIS A 89 1.55 5.07 10.43
N LEU A 90 0.49 5.81 10.08
CA LEU A 90 0.37 6.45 8.77
C LEU A 90 1.56 7.38 8.50
N ILE A 91 1.88 8.29 9.42
CA ILE A 91 2.97 9.27 9.21
C ILE A 91 4.31 8.56 8.99
N ARG A 92 4.58 7.48 9.73
CA ARG A 92 5.82 6.70 9.57
C ARG A 92 5.88 6.04 8.19
N GLU A 93 4.82 5.36 7.76
CA GLU A 93 4.78 4.72 6.44
C GLU A 93 4.85 5.77 5.32
N PHE A 94 4.13 6.88 5.44
CA PHE A 94 4.15 7.94 4.44
C PHE A 94 5.55 8.53 4.30
N LYS A 95 6.26 8.80 5.40
CA LYS A 95 7.66 9.24 5.37
C LYS A 95 8.58 8.20 4.73
N ASN A 96 8.38 6.92 5.04
CA ASN A 96 9.23 5.86 4.50
C ASN A 96 9.11 5.75 2.97
N ASN A 97 7.90 5.92 2.42
CA ASN A 97 7.65 5.74 0.98
C ASN A 97 7.75 7.05 0.17
N ILE A 98 7.46 8.22 0.77
CA ILE A 98 7.38 9.52 0.05
C ILE A 98 8.48 10.49 0.52
N GLY A 99 9.14 10.23 1.65
CA GLY A 99 10.15 11.11 2.24
C GLY A 99 9.59 12.32 2.99
N LEU A 100 8.28 12.54 2.97
CA LEU A 100 7.59 13.68 3.60
C LEU A 100 6.56 13.22 4.63
N THR A 101 6.10 14.13 5.49
CA THR A 101 4.82 13.92 6.20
C THR A 101 3.64 14.22 5.28
N PRO A 102 2.43 13.69 5.55
CA PRO A 102 1.21 14.08 4.83
C PRO A 102 1.01 15.61 4.81
N LYS A 103 1.29 16.29 5.93
CA LYS A 103 1.16 17.75 6.03
C LYS A 103 2.16 18.49 5.14
N GLN A 104 3.42 18.03 5.08
CA GLN A 104 4.43 18.60 4.17
C GLN A 104 4.08 18.35 2.70
N TYR A 105 3.59 17.14 2.40
CA TYR A 105 3.14 16.77 1.07
C TYR A 105 1.98 17.66 0.58
N LEU A 106 1.02 18.00 1.45
CA LEU A 106 -0.08 18.91 1.10
C LEU A 106 0.39 20.30 0.68
N ASN A 107 1.49 20.79 1.27
CA ASN A 107 2.07 22.09 0.98
C ASN A 107 3.04 22.07 -0.21
N THR A 108 3.20 20.94 -0.88
CA THR A 108 4.11 20.82 -2.04
C THR A 108 3.37 21.19 -3.33
N GLU A 109 3.97 22.05 -4.15
CA GLU A 109 3.39 22.48 -5.44
C GLU A 109 3.39 21.34 -6.47
N ASN A 110 4.45 20.52 -6.51
CA ASN A 110 4.64 19.42 -7.46
C ASN A 110 4.34 18.03 -6.85
N LYS A 111 3.10 17.82 -6.37
CA LYS A 111 2.65 16.55 -5.78
C LYS A 111 2.93 15.32 -6.68
N MET A 112 2.78 15.47 -8.00
CA MET A 112 3.05 14.39 -8.94
C MET A 112 4.51 13.94 -8.91
N ALA A 113 5.48 14.86 -8.84
CA ALA A 113 6.90 14.51 -8.81
C ALA A 113 7.27 13.72 -7.55
N VAL A 114 6.67 14.04 -6.40
CA VAL A 114 6.94 13.33 -5.14
C VAL A 114 6.38 11.91 -5.15
N ASN A 115 5.29 11.65 -5.90
CA ASN A 115 4.68 10.33 -5.99
C ASN A 115 5.47 9.32 -6.85
N PHE A 116 6.41 9.78 -7.68
CA PHE A 116 7.23 8.90 -8.53
C PHE A 116 8.46 8.32 -7.83
N ILE A 117 8.75 8.69 -6.58
CA ILE A 117 10.03 8.37 -5.92
C ILE A 117 10.16 6.87 -5.57
N GLU A 118 9.08 6.07 -5.62
CA GLU A 118 9.14 4.62 -5.31
C GLU A 118 8.40 3.68 -6.29
N LEU A 119 8.25 4.05 -7.56
CA LEU A 119 7.88 3.10 -8.63
C LEU A 119 9.09 2.61 -9.41
#